data_AF-A0A6A6JYN2-F1
#
_entry.id   AF-A0A6A6JYN2-F1
#
_cell.length_a   1.000
_cell.length_b   1.000
_cell.length_c   1.000
_cell.angle_alpha   90.00
_cell.angle_beta   90.00
_cell.angle_gamma   90.00
#
_symmetry.space_group_name_H-M   'P 1'
#
loop_
_entity.id
_entity.type
_entity.pdbx_description
1 polymer ?
#
loop_
_entity_poly.entity_id
_entity_poly.type
_entity_poly.pdbx_seq_one_letter_code
_entity_poly.pdbx_strand_id
1 'polypeptide(L)'
;MESSTPPPVSFAEPRDWQDVMKNRSRYKMHELIEKLGLRAKWSSNKRGKTQFDSNAVKSLITDMGRVTDALPQDADELLAYLAKPNSLSDEVDALVEKHGPAIWGRDVNRDHLVHASDPTVHDMYPKDLYYEDERDREQIRALLHWWTGIKACNRLLARERTGRDRKKKQERLRLRDEDGTARELSAVFPIVSSGGVLIAPAGRSETVPLSYTASARHAQALRLDTTYSNPASPMSGTPLHSNDSPVVAGYGVGSDSFYTFPARDVNGPPRQGRTLSPPLAHHLGHETTVRPHRSTPPISRPPSLHQLRAEIGSLVSNFLEDDNNPRAGQDAALASRDGEAQQRSDGQGQALDAETLQAFRVYITTHEVGPGWDQAVLLRRLERAWRDKIRARQKGPEGANAALFAAQDGAFLTWIELKRHIADLIEAGKRWEAEDDQQDPQAMQDDEAARIARDNEHRNLRAASRDVVRTWDDLNRRFAADWPGERVSADDVLQQAFQTLAGDSTLAASSVGDTVEWLRQQLEQSADDEGQGDEGLLYVRT
;
A
#
# COMPACT_ATOMS: atom_id res chain seq x y z
N MET A 1 -5.87 20.38 -36.55
CA MET A 1 -5.06 19.81 -35.47
C MET A 1 -4.70 18.40 -35.90
N GLU A 2 -3.49 18.18 -36.41
CA GLU A 2 -2.99 16.83 -36.68
C GLU A 2 -2.87 16.12 -35.33
N SER A 3 -3.72 15.13 -35.08
CA SER A 3 -3.63 14.27 -33.91
C SER A 3 -2.29 13.55 -33.96
N SER A 4 -1.32 14.05 -33.19
CA SER A 4 -0.01 13.44 -32.99
C SER A 4 -0.21 12.03 -32.45
N THR A 5 -0.27 11.05 -33.34
CA THR A 5 -0.39 9.65 -32.97
C THR A 5 0.87 9.30 -32.17
N PRO A 6 0.75 8.81 -30.93
CA PRO A 6 1.92 8.53 -30.11
C PRO A 6 2.77 7.45 -30.80
N PRO A 7 4.11 7.52 -30.64
CA PRO A 7 5.01 6.61 -31.33
C PRO A 7 4.74 5.15 -30.96
N PRO A 8 4.89 4.21 -31.92
CA PRO A 8 4.71 2.79 -31.66
C PRO A 8 5.67 2.30 -30.57
N VAL A 9 5.23 1.33 -29.78
CA VAL A 9 6.05 0.80 -28.67
C VAL A 9 7.09 -0.13 -29.26
N SER A 10 8.36 0.21 -29.08
CA SER A 10 9.46 -0.67 -29.49
C SER A 10 9.59 -1.88 -28.55
N PHE A 11 10.19 -2.96 -29.04
CA PHE A 11 10.68 -4.04 -28.18
C PHE A 11 11.68 -3.51 -27.15
N ALA A 12 11.79 -4.24 -26.04
CA ALA A 12 12.70 -3.88 -24.96
C ALA A 12 14.14 -4.20 -25.34
N GLU A 13 15.05 -3.30 -25.01
CA GLU A 13 16.48 -3.48 -25.16
C GLU A 13 17.11 -4.01 -23.86
N PRO A 14 18.35 -4.51 -23.89
CA PRO A 14 19.04 -4.99 -22.69
C PRO A 14 19.09 -3.98 -21.54
N ARG A 15 19.23 -2.69 -21.87
CA ARG A 15 19.26 -1.61 -20.89
C ARG A 15 17.92 -1.42 -20.20
N ASP A 16 16.82 -1.59 -20.94
CA ASP A 16 15.47 -1.48 -20.39
C ASP A 16 15.24 -2.50 -19.26
N TRP A 17 15.69 -3.74 -19.45
CA TRP A 17 15.56 -4.79 -18.43
C TRP A 17 16.38 -4.51 -17.16
N GLN A 18 17.55 -3.90 -17.30
CA GLN A 18 18.32 -3.43 -16.15
C GLN A 18 17.58 -2.32 -15.39
N ASP A 19 16.92 -1.41 -16.12
CA ASP A 19 16.15 -0.34 -15.52
C ASP A 19 14.89 -0.88 -14.83
N VAL A 20 14.22 -1.90 -15.40
CA VAL A 20 13.12 -2.64 -14.75
C VAL A 20 13.58 -3.22 -13.41
N MET A 21 14.71 -3.92 -13.37
CA MET A 21 15.25 -4.50 -12.13
C MET A 21 15.64 -3.45 -11.07
N LYS A 22 15.89 -2.20 -11.49
CA LYS A 22 16.16 -1.06 -10.59
C LYS A 22 14.91 -0.26 -10.23
N ASN A 23 13.71 -0.72 -10.58
CA ASN A 23 12.45 0.02 -10.46
C ASN A 23 12.45 1.37 -11.19
N ARG A 24 13.18 1.47 -12.31
CA ARG A 24 13.26 2.63 -13.21
C ARG A 24 12.67 2.33 -14.59
N SER A 25 11.77 1.35 -14.66
CA SER A 25 11.11 0.95 -15.90
C SER A 25 10.40 2.14 -16.55
N ARG A 26 10.58 2.30 -17.86
CA ARG A 26 9.86 3.29 -18.66
C ARG A 26 8.36 3.01 -18.79
N TYR A 27 7.96 1.75 -18.61
CA TYR A 27 6.57 1.32 -18.64
C TYR A 27 6.18 0.65 -17.33
N LYS A 28 4.99 0.96 -16.83
CA LYS A 28 4.36 0.26 -15.71
C LYS A 28 3.37 -0.79 -16.22
N MET A 29 3.06 -1.77 -15.38
CA MET A 29 2.18 -2.89 -15.76
C MET A 29 0.77 -2.42 -16.16
N HIS A 30 0.19 -1.44 -15.46
CA HIS A 30 -1.12 -0.90 -15.81
C HIS A 30 -1.12 -0.18 -17.16
N GLU A 31 -0.07 0.60 -17.43
CA GLU A 31 0.09 1.33 -18.70
C GLU A 31 0.15 0.36 -19.89
N LEU A 32 0.82 -0.80 -19.71
CA LEU A 32 0.87 -1.84 -20.75
C LEU A 32 -0.49 -2.51 -20.96
N ILE A 33 -1.22 -2.78 -19.88
CA ILE A 33 -2.58 -3.37 -19.92
C ILE A 33 -3.54 -2.42 -20.64
N GLU A 34 -3.48 -1.12 -20.33
CA GLU A 34 -4.29 -0.08 -20.97
C GLU A 34 -3.89 0.14 -22.43
N LYS A 35 -2.59 0.14 -22.76
CA LYS A 35 -2.11 0.19 -24.16
C LYS A 35 -2.51 -1.02 -25.00
N LEU A 36 -2.76 -2.17 -24.36
CA LEU A 36 -3.37 -3.35 -25.01
C LEU A 36 -4.90 -3.23 -25.15
N GLY A 37 -5.48 -2.16 -24.62
CA GLY A 37 -6.92 -1.93 -24.58
C GLY A 37 -7.65 -2.79 -23.55
N LEU A 38 -6.96 -3.54 -22.68
CA LEU A 38 -7.60 -4.52 -21.80
C LEU A 38 -8.29 -3.83 -20.62
N ARG A 39 -9.60 -4.05 -20.46
CA ARG A 39 -10.37 -3.56 -19.32
C ARG A 39 -10.07 -4.40 -18.07
N ALA A 40 -9.34 -3.81 -17.14
CA ALA A 40 -9.02 -4.42 -15.85
C ALA A 40 -9.86 -3.80 -14.72
N LYS A 41 -10.35 -4.64 -13.80
CA LYS A 41 -10.89 -4.19 -12.51
C LYS A 41 -9.73 -4.03 -11.54
N TRP A 42 -9.36 -2.78 -11.29
CA TRP A 42 -8.39 -2.43 -10.26
C TRP A 42 -9.08 -2.46 -8.90
N SER A 43 -8.62 -3.31 -7.98
CA SER A 43 -9.07 -3.20 -6.60
C SER A 43 -8.63 -1.85 -6.03
N SER A 44 -9.53 -1.14 -5.34
CA SER A 44 -9.27 0.15 -4.67
C SER A 44 -7.95 0.19 -3.85
N ASN A 45 -7.53 -0.96 -3.31
CA ASN A 45 -6.18 -1.12 -2.77
C ASN A 45 -5.16 -1.32 -3.92
N LYS A 46 -4.34 -0.28 -4.18
CA LYS A 46 -3.26 -0.17 -5.19
C LYS A 46 -2.20 -1.31 -5.24
N ARG A 47 -2.40 -2.39 -4.48
CA ARG A 47 -1.52 -3.57 -4.38
C ARG A 47 -2.22 -4.89 -4.74
N GLY A 48 -3.49 -4.85 -5.14
CA GLY A 48 -4.24 -6.05 -5.46
C GLY A 48 -3.85 -6.68 -6.80
N LYS A 49 -4.15 -7.97 -6.92
CA LYS A 49 -4.04 -8.74 -8.16
C LYS A 49 -4.96 -8.14 -9.22
N THR A 50 -4.44 -7.81 -10.40
CA THR A 50 -5.26 -7.34 -11.52
C THR A 50 -6.31 -8.40 -11.88
N GLN A 51 -7.59 -8.01 -11.83
CA GLN A 51 -8.70 -8.89 -12.18
C GLN A 51 -9.26 -8.50 -13.54
N PHE A 52 -9.61 -9.51 -14.33
CA PHE A 52 -10.22 -9.37 -15.64
C PHE A 52 -11.52 -10.17 -15.63
N ASP A 53 -12.56 -9.68 -16.29
CA ASP A 53 -13.83 -10.40 -16.35
C ASP A 53 -13.81 -11.47 -17.45
N SER A 54 -13.20 -11.16 -18.60
CA SER A 54 -13.15 -12.05 -19.77
C SER A 54 -12.29 -13.29 -19.56
N ASN A 55 -12.87 -14.45 -19.88
CA ASN A 55 -12.20 -15.74 -19.81
C ASN A 55 -11.05 -15.85 -20.84
N ALA A 56 -11.16 -15.20 -22.00
CA ALA A 56 -10.09 -15.17 -23.00
C ALA A 56 -8.84 -14.47 -22.44
N VAL A 57 -9.03 -13.32 -21.78
CA VAL A 57 -7.93 -12.58 -21.13
C VAL A 57 -7.35 -13.35 -19.94
N LYS A 58 -8.18 -14.01 -19.13
CA LYS A 58 -7.70 -14.90 -18.06
C LYS A 58 -6.86 -16.05 -18.59
N SER A 59 -7.24 -16.62 -19.74
CA SER A 59 -6.49 -17.67 -20.43
C SER A 59 -5.11 -17.18 -20.87
N LEU A 60 -5.04 -15.99 -21.51
CA LEU A 60 -3.78 -15.33 -21.86
C LEU A 60 -2.87 -15.16 -20.65
N ILE A 61 -3.40 -14.64 -19.53
CA ILE A 61 -2.62 -14.39 -18.31
C ILE A 61 -2.07 -15.69 -17.70
N THR A 62 -2.84 -16.78 -17.82
CA THR A 62 -2.44 -18.12 -17.36
C THR A 62 -1.29 -18.65 -18.18
N ASP A 63 -1.38 -18.57 -19.51
CA ASP A 63 -0.31 -19.02 -20.41
C ASP A 63 0.93 -18.12 -20.32
N MET A 64 0.77 -16.81 -20.19
CA MET A 64 1.88 -15.90 -19.84
C MET A 64 2.52 -16.31 -18.51
N GLY A 65 1.72 -16.77 -17.53
CA GLY A 65 2.21 -17.34 -16.28
C GLY A 65 3.17 -18.50 -16.53
N ARG A 66 2.76 -19.47 -17.36
CA ARG A 66 3.59 -20.62 -17.75
C ARG A 66 4.88 -20.21 -18.44
N VAL A 67 4.83 -19.22 -19.34
CA VAL A 67 6.05 -18.65 -19.95
C VAL A 67 6.97 -18.10 -18.87
N THR A 68 6.45 -17.27 -17.95
CA THR A 68 7.27 -16.73 -16.84
C THR A 68 7.77 -17.78 -15.85
N ASP A 69 7.08 -18.91 -15.70
CA ASP A 69 7.51 -20.04 -14.88
C ASP A 69 8.72 -20.77 -15.50
N ALA A 70 8.78 -20.83 -16.82
CA ALA A 70 9.85 -21.51 -17.57
C ALA A 70 11.15 -20.68 -17.67
N LEU A 71 11.10 -19.38 -17.37
CA LEU A 71 12.27 -18.51 -17.44
C LEU A 71 13.26 -18.76 -16.29
N PRO A 72 14.55 -18.37 -16.47
CA PRO A 72 15.54 -18.43 -15.41
C PRO A 72 15.05 -17.73 -14.14
N GLN A 73 15.29 -18.37 -13.00
CA GLN A 73 14.83 -17.89 -11.70
C GLN A 73 15.93 -17.17 -10.91
N ASP A 74 17.15 -17.15 -11.44
CA ASP A 74 18.27 -16.36 -10.96
C ASP A 74 18.28 -14.98 -11.64
N ALA A 75 18.68 -13.94 -10.90
CA ALA A 75 18.58 -12.55 -11.35
C ALA A 75 19.51 -12.26 -12.52
N ASP A 76 20.76 -12.74 -12.44
CA ASP A 76 21.77 -12.48 -13.45
C ASP A 76 21.50 -13.32 -14.70
N GLU A 77 21.07 -14.57 -14.52
CA GLU A 77 20.67 -15.44 -15.64
C GLU A 77 19.43 -14.92 -16.38
N LEU A 78 18.42 -14.41 -15.65
CA LEU A 78 17.22 -13.83 -16.26
C LEU A 78 17.58 -12.59 -17.07
N LEU A 79 18.39 -11.69 -16.52
CA LEU A 79 18.84 -10.50 -17.24
C LEU A 79 19.68 -10.87 -18.47
N ALA A 80 20.58 -11.85 -18.36
CA ALA A 80 21.37 -12.33 -19.49
C ALA A 80 20.48 -12.97 -20.59
N TYR A 81 19.40 -13.67 -20.20
CA TYR A 81 18.43 -14.22 -21.13
C TYR A 81 17.63 -13.12 -21.84
N LEU A 82 17.05 -12.17 -21.08
CA LEU A 82 16.24 -11.07 -21.61
C LEU A 82 17.07 -10.04 -22.42
N ALA A 83 18.38 -9.97 -22.19
CA ALA A 83 19.29 -9.13 -22.96
C ALA A 83 19.63 -9.70 -24.36
N LYS A 84 19.23 -10.93 -24.68
CA LYS A 84 19.48 -11.50 -26.00
C LYS A 84 18.61 -10.80 -27.06
N PRO A 85 19.12 -10.58 -28.28
CA PRO A 85 18.28 -10.13 -29.37
C PRO A 85 17.17 -11.16 -29.59
N ASN A 86 15.94 -10.69 -29.78
CA ASN A 86 14.74 -11.53 -29.93
C ASN A 86 14.45 -12.42 -28.70
N SER A 87 14.86 -12.03 -27.50
CA SER A 87 14.41 -12.72 -26.29
C SER A 87 12.89 -12.77 -26.22
N LEU A 88 12.32 -13.90 -25.77
CA LEU A 88 10.87 -14.12 -25.67
C LEU A 88 10.11 -14.05 -27.01
N SER A 89 10.78 -13.95 -28.16
CA SER A 89 10.10 -13.73 -29.44
C SER A 89 9.12 -14.84 -29.78
N ASP A 90 9.54 -16.08 -29.57
CA ASP A 90 8.83 -17.29 -29.96
C ASP A 90 7.69 -17.56 -28.97
N GLU A 91 7.94 -17.35 -27.68
CA GLU A 91 6.92 -17.48 -26.65
C GLU A 91 5.83 -16.42 -26.80
N VAL A 92 6.20 -15.18 -27.14
CA VAL A 92 5.24 -14.11 -27.40
C VAL A 92 4.46 -14.38 -28.69
N ASP A 93 5.11 -14.87 -29.75
CA ASP A 93 4.42 -15.25 -30.99
C ASP A 93 3.39 -16.33 -30.74
N ALA A 94 3.75 -17.37 -29.97
CA ALA A 94 2.81 -18.41 -29.58
C ALA A 94 1.61 -17.86 -28.76
N LEU A 95 1.84 -16.87 -27.89
CA LEU A 95 0.76 -16.21 -27.14
C LEU A 95 -0.15 -15.39 -28.07
N VAL A 96 0.43 -14.64 -29.00
CA VAL A 96 -0.29 -13.81 -29.98
C VAL A 96 -1.10 -14.68 -30.93
N GLU A 97 -0.52 -15.76 -31.46
CA GLU A 97 -1.22 -16.68 -32.37
C GLU A 97 -2.39 -17.37 -31.68
N LYS A 98 -2.19 -17.82 -30.43
CA LYS A 98 -3.20 -18.56 -29.67
C LYS A 98 -4.35 -17.70 -29.17
N HIS A 99 -4.04 -16.53 -28.59
CA HIS A 99 -5.02 -15.69 -27.90
C HIS A 99 -5.46 -14.48 -28.71
N GLY A 100 -4.67 -14.11 -29.73
CA GLY A 100 -4.88 -12.95 -30.58
C GLY A 100 -6.27 -12.85 -31.17
N PRO A 101 -6.72 -13.87 -31.94
CA PRO A 101 -8.05 -13.88 -32.56
C PRO A 101 -9.19 -13.77 -31.55
N ALA A 102 -9.05 -14.38 -30.38
CA ALA A 102 -10.10 -14.42 -29.35
C ALA A 102 -10.23 -13.12 -28.55
N ILE A 103 -9.15 -12.34 -28.44
CA ILE A 103 -9.12 -11.10 -27.65
C ILE A 103 -9.25 -9.86 -28.54
N TRP A 104 -8.49 -9.80 -29.63
CA TRP A 104 -8.38 -8.63 -30.52
C TRP A 104 -8.92 -8.89 -31.94
N GLY A 105 -9.58 -10.02 -32.20
CA GLY A 105 -10.19 -10.29 -33.51
C GLY A 105 -11.36 -9.35 -33.83
N ARG A 106 -11.67 -9.18 -35.11
CA ARG A 106 -12.80 -8.34 -35.57
C ARG A 106 -14.17 -8.95 -35.31
N ASP A 107 -14.26 -10.28 -35.37
CA ASP A 107 -15.52 -11.03 -35.32
C ASP A 107 -15.87 -11.55 -33.91
N VAL A 108 -15.14 -11.12 -32.88
CA VAL A 108 -15.37 -11.53 -31.48
C VAL A 108 -16.01 -10.42 -30.66
N ASN A 109 -16.69 -10.80 -29.57
CA ASN A 109 -17.15 -9.82 -28.60
C ASN A 109 -15.93 -9.17 -27.92
N ARG A 110 -15.83 -7.84 -28.01
CA ARG A 110 -14.73 -7.00 -27.50
C ARG A 110 -15.12 -6.19 -26.26
N ASP A 111 -16.17 -6.56 -25.52
CA ASP A 111 -16.60 -5.87 -24.28
C ASP A 111 -15.51 -5.82 -23.19
N HIS A 112 -14.52 -6.72 -23.25
CA HIS A 112 -13.34 -6.72 -22.40
C HIS A 112 -12.25 -5.76 -22.84
N LEU A 113 -12.44 -5.06 -23.96
CA LEU A 113 -11.58 -3.99 -24.43
C LEU A 113 -12.20 -2.63 -24.11
N VAL A 114 -11.34 -1.67 -23.82
CA VAL A 114 -11.70 -0.25 -23.78
C VAL A 114 -11.74 0.26 -25.23
N HIS A 115 -12.72 1.11 -25.53
CA HIS A 115 -12.80 1.77 -26.82
C HIS A 115 -11.92 3.02 -26.83
N ALA A 116 -11.09 3.20 -27.85
CA ALA A 116 -10.24 4.39 -28.00
C ALA A 116 -11.02 5.71 -28.07
N SER A 117 -12.33 5.65 -28.38
CA SER A 117 -13.25 6.79 -28.36
C SER A 117 -13.71 7.21 -26.97
N ASP A 118 -13.35 6.47 -25.92
CA ASP A 118 -13.70 6.82 -24.53
C ASP A 118 -12.84 8.02 -24.04
N PRO A 119 -13.45 9.16 -23.71
CA PRO A 119 -12.72 10.36 -23.30
C PRO A 119 -11.92 10.19 -22.00
N THR A 120 -12.20 9.15 -21.22
CA THR A 120 -11.46 8.87 -19.98
C THR A 120 -10.11 8.17 -20.21
N VAL A 121 -9.84 7.65 -21.42
CA VAL A 121 -8.67 6.79 -21.71
C VAL A 121 -7.78 7.33 -22.84
N HIS A 122 -8.14 8.51 -23.38
CA HIS A 122 -7.62 9.03 -24.65
C HIS A 122 -6.09 9.19 -24.73
N ASP A 123 -5.42 9.44 -23.61
CA ASP A 123 -3.96 9.69 -23.60
C ASP A 123 -3.11 8.40 -23.71
N MET A 124 -3.64 7.24 -23.32
CA MET A 124 -2.84 6.00 -23.21
C MET A 124 -3.22 4.93 -24.24
N TYR A 125 -4.46 4.94 -24.74
CA TYR A 125 -4.95 4.01 -25.76
C TYR A 125 -5.56 4.78 -26.97
N PRO A 126 -4.72 5.22 -27.91
CA PRO A 126 -5.12 6.17 -28.97
C PRO A 126 -5.92 5.52 -30.11
N LYS A 127 -5.84 4.19 -30.29
CA LYS A 127 -6.45 3.44 -31.39
C LYS A 127 -6.81 2.03 -30.92
N ASP A 128 -7.97 1.54 -31.35
CA ASP A 128 -8.34 0.13 -31.19
C ASP A 128 -7.39 -0.79 -31.96
N LEU A 129 -6.83 -1.79 -31.28
CA LEU A 129 -5.92 -2.77 -31.87
C LEU A 129 -6.67 -3.99 -32.43
N TYR A 130 -6.37 -4.38 -33.66
CA TYR A 130 -6.96 -5.54 -34.32
C TYR A 130 -5.93 -6.62 -34.65
N TYR A 131 -6.20 -7.87 -34.33
CA TYR A 131 -5.27 -8.98 -34.59
C TYR A 131 -4.96 -9.18 -36.08
N GLU A 132 -5.93 -8.90 -36.96
CA GLU A 132 -5.83 -9.08 -38.40
C GLU A 132 -5.03 -7.97 -39.10
N ASP A 133 -4.83 -6.82 -38.43
CA ASP A 133 -3.96 -5.75 -38.93
C ASP A 133 -2.51 -6.03 -38.50
N GLU A 134 -1.60 -6.20 -39.46
CA GLU A 134 -0.20 -6.53 -39.22
C GLU A 134 0.48 -5.55 -38.27
N ARG A 135 0.19 -4.24 -38.41
CA ARG A 135 0.82 -3.20 -37.58
C ARG A 135 0.33 -3.26 -36.14
N ASP A 136 -0.97 -3.50 -35.97
CA ASP A 136 -1.56 -3.66 -34.64
C ASP A 136 -1.07 -4.96 -34.00
N ARG A 137 -0.87 -6.03 -34.79
CA ARG A 137 -0.30 -7.30 -34.32
C ARG A 137 1.15 -7.13 -33.85
N GLU A 138 1.98 -6.39 -34.59
CA GLU A 138 3.34 -6.03 -34.16
C GLU A 138 3.32 -5.22 -32.85
N GLN A 139 2.39 -4.28 -32.71
CA GLN A 139 2.21 -3.49 -31.50
C GLN A 139 1.77 -4.37 -30.31
N ILE A 140 0.82 -5.29 -30.50
CA ILE A 140 0.40 -6.28 -29.49
C ILE A 140 1.60 -7.14 -29.07
N ARG A 141 2.40 -7.61 -30.04
CA ARG A 141 3.60 -8.41 -29.80
C ARG A 141 4.61 -7.66 -28.93
N ALA A 142 4.92 -6.40 -29.26
CA ALA A 142 5.83 -5.57 -28.48
C ALA A 142 5.32 -5.34 -27.05
N LEU A 143 4.02 -5.04 -26.88
CA LEU A 143 3.40 -4.83 -25.58
C LEU A 143 3.40 -6.11 -24.71
N LEU A 144 3.11 -7.27 -25.30
CA LEU A 144 3.15 -8.56 -24.61
C LEU A 144 4.56 -8.98 -24.23
N HIS A 145 5.55 -8.67 -25.07
CA HIS A 145 6.97 -8.85 -24.76
C HIS A 145 7.35 -8.06 -23.48
N TRP A 146 7.00 -6.77 -23.44
CA TRP A 146 7.21 -5.93 -22.28
C TRP A 146 6.50 -6.45 -21.03
N TRP A 147 5.22 -6.80 -21.15
CA TRP A 147 4.43 -7.24 -20.01
C TRP A 147 4.95 -8.56 -19.43
N THR A 148 5.31 -9.52 -20.29
CA THR A 148 5.87 -10.81 -19.88
C THR A 148 7.21 -10.64 -19.16
N GLY A 149 8.12 -9.84 -19.72
CA GLY A 149 9.42 -9.57 -19.10
C GLY A 149 9.30 -8.85 -17.74
N ILE A 150 8.47 -7.80 -17.64
CA ILE A 150 8.23 -7.11 -16.36
C ILE A 150 7.62 -8.07 -15.33
N LYS A 151 6.71 -8.96 -15.74
CA LYS A 151 6.11 -9.96 -14.84
C LYS A 151 7.16 -10.95 -14.31
N ALA A 152 8.09 -11.38 -15.15
CA ALA A 152 9.22 -12.22 -14.74
C ALA A 152 10.13 -11.51 -13.72
N CYS A 153 10.54 -10.27 -14.01
CA CYS A 153 11.35 -9.45 -13.08
C CYS A 153 10.64 -9.22 -11.74
N ASN A 154 9.36 -8.87 -11.75
CA ASN A 154 8.58 -8.62 -10.53
C ASN A 154 8.45 -9.88 -9.66
N ARG A 155 8.28 -11.05 -10.28
CA ARG A 155 8.25 -12.33 -9.57
C ARG A 155 9.57 -12.60 -8.86
N LEU A 156 10.69 -12.33 -9.52
CA LEU A 156 12.02 -12.50 -8.94
C LEU A 156 12.22 -11.54 -7.76
N LEU A 157 11.92 -10.25 -7.93
CA LEU A 157 12.01 -9.25 -6.86
C LEU A 157 11.12 -9.57 -5.66
N ALA A 158 9.91 -10.11 -5.90
CA ALA A 158 9.02 -10.58 -4.84
C ALA A 158 9.59 -11.79 -4.09
N ARG A 159 10.20 -12.74 -4.81
CA ARG A 159 10.88 -13.91 -4.21
C ARG A 159 12.06 -13.49 -3.35
N GLU A 160 12.90 -12.58 -3.82
CA GLU A 160 14.04 -12.05 -3.05
C GLU A 160 13.60 -11.30 -1.80
N ARG A 161 12.52 -10.53 -1.87
CA ARG A 161 11.93 -9.86 -0.71
C ARG A 161 11.52 -10.88 0.35
N THR A 162 10.73 -11.89 -0.03
CA THR A 162 10.31 -12.96 0.88
C THR A 162 11.49 -13.77 1.42
N GLY A 163 12.52 -14.00 0.61
CA GLY A 163 13.75 -14.67 1.02
C GLY A 163 14.52 -13.89 2.09
N ARG A 164 14.66 -12.57 1.93
CA ARG A 164 15.26 -11.70 2.94
C ARG A 164 14.47 -11.68 4.24
N ASP A 165 13.14 -11.67 4.17
CA ASP A 165 12.29 -11.69 5.36
C ASP A 165 12.38 -13.04 6.11
N ARG A 166 12.45 -14.16 5.39
CA ARG A 166 12.73 -15.48 5.97
C ARG A 166 14.11 -15.55 6.61
N LYS A 167 15.15 -15.01 5.96
CA LYS A 167 16.51 -14.96 6.51
C LYS A 167 16.58 -14.12 7.78
N LYS A 168 15.94 -12.93 7.79
CA LYS A 168 15.81 -12.08 8.99
C LYS A 168 15.05 -12.79 10.11
N LYS A 169 13.99 -13.55 9.79
CA LYS A 169 13.25 -14.34 10.79
C LYS A 169 14.11 -15.45 11.39
N GLN A 170 14.89 -16.17 10.56
CA GLN A 170 15.82 -17.19 11.03
C GLN A 170 16.96 -16.61 11.88
N GLU A 171 17.50 -15.46 11.49
CA GLU A 171 18.53 -14.74 12.26
C GLU A 171 18.00 -14.31 13.63
N ARG A 172 16.76 -13.81 13.70
CA ARG A 172 16.10 -13.49 14.98
C ARG A 172 15.85 -14.69 15.88
N LEU A 173 15.53 -15.85 15.30
CA LEU A 173 15.40 -17.09 16.05
C LEU A 173 16.76 -17.55 16.60
N ARG A 174 17.82 -17.50 15.79
CA ARG A 174 19.18 -17.83 16.23
C ARG A 174 19.67 -16.96 17.37
N LEU A 175 19.48 -15.64 17.29
CA LEU A 175 19.87 -14.72 18.36
C LEU A 175 19.11 -14.97 19.67
N ARG A 176 17.86 -15.46 19.60
CA ARG A 176 17.08 -15.83 20.78
C ARG A 176 17.60 -17.10 21.46
N ASP A 177 18.02 -18.09 20.68
CA ASP A 177 18.57 -19.34 21.21
C ASP A 177 19.93 -19.11 21.88
N GLU A 178 20.78 -18.25 21.30
CA GLU A 178 22.08 -17.86 21.86
C GLU A 178 21.96 -17.05 23.16
N ASP A 179 21.00 -16.11 23.25
CA ASP A 179 20.73 -15.36 24.50
C ASP A 179 20.10 -16.25 25.59
N GLY A 180 19.38 -17.31 25.21
CA GLY A 180 18.82 -18.30 26.14
C GLY A 180 19.88 -19.15 26.82
N THR A 181 20.95 -19.54 26.09
CA THR A 181 22.02 -20.39 26.64
C THR A 181 22.99 -19.63 27.55
N ALA A 182 23.15 -18.32 27.35
CA ALA A 182 24.03 -17.50 28.18
C ALA A 182 23.47 -17.22 29.59
N ARG A 183 22.16 -17.37 29.80
CA ARG A 183 21.51 -17.04 31.09
C ARG A 183 21.42 -18.22 32.07
N GLU A 184 21.55 -19.46 31.59
CA GLU A 184 21.53 -20.66 32.45
C GLU A 184 22.89 -20.96 33.14
N LEU A 185 24.02 -20.51 32.58
CA LEU A 185 25.33 -20.75 33.20
C LEU A 185 25.74 -19.73 34.27
N SER A 186 24.90 -18.73 34.57
CA SER A 186 25.23 -17.66 35.53
C SER A 186 24.32 -17.61 36.76
N ALA A 187 23.45 -18.59 36.97
CA ALA A 187 22.60 -18.71 38.16
C ALA A 187 23.14 -19.72 39.18
N VAL A 188 24.42 -19.59 39.56
CA VAL A 188 24.92 -20.18 40.81
C VAL A 188 24.69 -19.14 41.91
N PHE A 189 23.51 -19.17 42.53
CA PHE A 189 23.25 -18.41 43.75
C PHE A 189 24.00 -19.05 44.93
N PRO A 190 24.79 -18.30 45.71
CA PRO A 190 25.32 -18.80 46.97
C PRO A 190 24.18 -18.95 47.98
N ILE A 191 23.98 -20.17 48.47
CA ILE A 191 23.06 -20.50 49.56
C ILE A 191 23.57 -19.80 50.83
N VAL A 192 22.88 -18.77 51.30
CA VAL A 192 23.09 -18.20 52.63
C VAL A 192 22.01 -18.76 53.56
N SER A 193 22.49 -19.45 54.58
CA SER A 193 21.72 -20.15 55.60
C SER A 193 20.98 -19.17 56.53
N SER A 194 19.67 -19.36 56.68
CA SER A 194 18.83 -18.64 57.64
C SER A 194 19.11 -19.07 59.08
N GLY A 195 19.27 -18.10 59.97
CA GLY A 195 19.25 -18.29 61.42
C GLY A 195 18.98 -16.98 62.16
N GLY A 196 17.80 -16.89 62.79
CA GLY A 196 17.67 -16.27 64.12
C GLY A 196 17.18 -14.82 64.25
N VAL A 197 15.89 -14.68 64.63
CA VAL A 197 15.42 -14.06 65.91
C VAL A 197 15.51 -12.52 66.15
N LEU A 198 14.30 -11.94 66.30
CA LEU A 198 13.78 -10.92 67.24
C LEU A 198 14.20 -9.42 67.27
N ILE A 199 13.16 -8.61 67.53
CA ILE A 199 13.06 -7.29 68.22
C ILE A 199 13.12 -6.00 67.35
N ALA A 200 12.02 -5.24 67.40
CA ALA A 200 11.89 -3.81 67.04
C ALA A 200 12.32 -2.91 68.24
N PRO A 201 12.32 -1.54 68.22
CA PRO A 201 11.95 -0.59 67.17
C PRO A 201 12.90 0.64 67.04
N ALA A 202 12.50 1.57 66.15
CA ALA A 202 12.77 3.02 66.12
C ALA A 202 14.19 3.53 65.83
N GLY A 203 14.31 4.25 64.72
CA GLY A 203 15.46 5.12 64.43
C GLY A 203 15.35 5.80 63.08
N ARG A 204 15.07 7.10 63.09
CA ARG A 204 15.24 8.02 61.95
C ARG A 204 16.61 7.85 61.30
N SER A 205 16.67 7.85 59.96
CA SER A 205 17.69 8.59 59.20
C SER A 205 17.29 8.70 57.74
N GLU A 206 17.29 9.95 57.27
CA GLU A 206 17.39 10.32 55.87
C GLU A 206 18.63 9.66 55.26
N THR A 207 18.46 8.93 54.17
CA THR A 207 19.50 8.82 53.14
C THR A 207 18.84 8.60 51.78
N VAL A 208 19.23 9.46 50.85
CA VAL A 208 18.91 9.44 49.42
C VAL A 208 19.51 8.18 48.79
N PRO A 209 18.79 7.42 47.94
CA PRO A 209 19.43 6.54 46.99
C PRO A 209 19.48 7.21 45.61
N LEU A 210 20.71 7.35 45.09
CA LEU A 210 20.97 7.54 43.67
C LEU A 210 20.35 6.38 42.88
N SER A 211 19.37 6.68 42.04
CA SER A 211 18.86 5.76 41.03
C SER A 211 19.90 5.63 39.91
N TYR A 212 20.49 4.43 39.81
CA TYR A 212 21.22 3.99 38.63
C TYR A 212 20.26 3.91 37.43
N THR A 213 20.54 4.69 36.39
CA THR A 213 19.84 4.62 35.10
C THR A 213 20.23 3.33 34.38
N ALA A 214 19.42 2.27 34.52
CA ALA A 214 19.50 1.11 33.65
C ALA A 214 18.84 1.47 32.30
N SER A 215 19.65 1.54 31.25
CA SER A 215 19.22 1.79 29.87
C SER A 215 18.29 0.68 29.39
N ALA A 216 16.99 0.96 29.32
CA ALA A 216 15.99 0.06 28.75
C ALA A 216 16.26 -0.13 27.24
N ARG A 217 16.58 -1.37 26.86
CA ARG A 217 16.76 -1.75 25.46
C ARG A 217 15.40 -1.80 24.76
N HIS A 218 15.27 -1.00 23.71
CA HIS A 218 14.15 -0.98 22.77
C HIS A 218 13.84 -2.38 22.22
N ALA A 219 12.68 -2.93 22.56
CA ALA A 219 12.07 -4.04 21.84
C ALA A 219 10.98 -3.48 20.91
N GLN A 220 11.30 -3.35 19.62
CA GLN A 220 10.29 -3.03 18.60
C GLN A 220 9.47 -4.30 18.33
N ALA A 221 8.21 -4.30 18.77
CA ALA A 221 7.23 -5.32 18.41
C ALA A 221 6.90 -5.18 16.92
N LEU A 222 7.16 -6.24 16.15
CA LEU A 222 6.83 -6.30 14.74
C LEU A 222 5.40 -6.73 14.54
N ARG A 223 4.70 -6.00 13.67
CA ARG A 223 3.52 -6.44 12.91
C ARG A 223 3.78 -7.84 12.31
N LEU A 224 2.93 -8.79 12.69
CA LEU A 224 2.79 -10.07 12.03
C LEU A 224 1.68 -9.92 10.98
N ASP A 225 2.05 -9.77 9.71
CA ASP A 225 1.11 -9.90 8.60
C ASP A 225 0.73 -11.38 8.45
N THR A 226 -0.45 -11.77 8.93
CA THR A 226 -1.06 -13.08 8.67
C THR A 226 -1.72 -13.06 7.30
N THR A 227 -1.02 -13.52 6.26
CA THR A 227 -1.64 -13.93 5.00
C THR A 227 -1.55 -15.44 4.89
N TYR A 228 -2.65 -16.12 5.17
CA TYR A 228 -2.84 -17.52 4.80
C TYR A 228 -3.89 -17.61 3.69
N SER A 229 -3.51 -18.42 2.71
CA SER A 229 -4.20 -18.86 1.52
C SER A 229 -5.47 -19.65 1.81
N ASN A 230 -6.53 -19.37 1.05
CA ASN A 230 -7.73 -20.21 0.92
C ASN A 230 -7.37 -21.63 0.40
N PRO A 231 -7.99 -22.69 0.96
CA PRO A 231 -8.26 -23.92 0.23
C PRO A 231 -9.76 -24.03 -0.15
N ALA A 232 -10.00 -24.57 -1.34
CA ALA A 232 -11.22 -25.26 -1.79
C ALA A 232 -12.53 -24.46 -1.92
N SER A 233 -12.93 -24.24 -3.19
CA SER A 233 -14.34 -24.10 -3.58
C SER A 233 -14.99 -25.48 -3.73
N PRO A 234 -16.29 -25.61 -3.43
CA PRO A 234 -17.15 -26.53 -4.15
C PRO A 234 -18.15 -25.79 -5.04
N MET A 235 -18.54 -26.53 -6.07
CA MET A 235 -19.47 -26.19 -7.14
C MET A 235 -20.90 -25.93 -6.65
N SER A 236 -21.65 -25.16 -7.43
CA SER A 236 -23.02 -25.36 -7.94
C SER A 236 -23.66 -23.97 -8.06
N GLY A 237 -24.26 -23.56 -9.16
CA GLY A 237 -25.39 -24.18 -9.83
C GLY A 237 -26.31 -23.01 -10.19
N THR A 238 -26.56 -22.82 -11.47
CA THR A 238 -27.49 -21.81 -12.00
C THR A 238 -28.89 -21.96 -11.42
N PRO A 239 -29.65 -20.85 -11.32
CA PRO A 239 -31.05 -20.90 -11.72
C PRO A 239 -31.37 -19.93 -12.86
N LEU A 240 -32.31 -20.40 -13.67
CA LEU A 240 -32.94 -19.77 -14.81
C LEU A 240 -33.87 -18.61 -14.43
N HIS A 241 -34.11 -17.76 -15.44
CA HIS A 241 -35.25 -16.85 -15.64
C HIS A 241 -35.38 -15.62 -14.72
N SER A 242 -35.24 -14.43 -15.32
CA SER A 242 -36.39 -13.59 -15.61
C SER A 242 -36.04 -12.51 -16.64
N ASN A 243 -36.82 -12.48 -17.71
CA ASN A 243 -36.94 -11.35 -18.62
C ASN A 243 -37.57 -10.17 -17.87
N ASP A 244 -37.11 -8.96 -18.18
CA ASP A 244 -37.90 -7.73 -18.39
C ASP A 244 -37.12 -6.50 -17.93
N SER A 245 -36.56 -5.77 -18.89
CA SER A 245 -36.44 -4.31 -18.81
C SER A 245 -36.40 -3.71 -20.21
N PRO A 246 -37.07 -2.57 -20.43
CA PRO A 246 -37.44 -2.08 -21.75
C PRO A 246 -36.32 -1.31 -22.46
N VAL A 247 -36.39 -1.39 -23.79
CA VAL A 247 -35.60 -0.66 -24.78
C VAL A 247 -35.95 0.83 -24.74
N VAL A 248 -34.93 1.69 -24.57
CA VAL A 248 -35.01 3.11 -24.94
C VAL A 248 -34.14 3.33 -26.16
N ALA A 249 -34.79 3.59 -27.30
CA ALA A 249 -34.15 3.99 -28.54
C ALA A 249 -33.82 5.49 -28.50
N GLY A 250 -32.54 5.83 -28.63
CA GLY A 250 -32.07 7.19 -28.89
C GLY A 250 -31.47 7.26 -30.29
N TYR A 251 -32.23 7.80 -31.24
CA TYR A 251 -31.76 8.11 -32.60
C TYR A 251 -30.66 9.19 -32.55
N GLY A 252 -29.48 8.86 -33.07
CA GLY A 252 -28.43 9.83 -33.39
C GLY A 252 -28.59 10.30 -34.84
N VAL A 253 -28.78 11.61 -35.02
CA VAL A 253 -28.74 12.30 -36.32
C VAL A 253 -27.29 12.60 -36.65
N GLY A 254 -26.85 12.13 -37.82
CA GLY A 254 -25.51 12.31 -38.33
C GLY A 254 -25.25 13.72 -38.87
N SER A 255 -23.97 14.01 -39.12
CA SER A 255 -23.55 14.99 -40.11
C SER A 255 -22.18 14.62 -40.65
N ASP A 256 -22.19 14.13 -41.87
CA ASP A 256 -21.05 14.10 -42.80
C ASP A 256 -20.57 15.52 -43.13
N SER A 257 -19.26 15.71 -43.29
CA SER A 257 -18.67 16.11 -44.60
C SER A 257 -17.21 16.55 -44.50
N PHE A 258 -16.38 15.83 -45.27
CA PHE A 258 -15.44 16.31 -46.30
C PHE A 258 -14.87 17.73 -46.21
N TYR A 259 -13.54 17.85 -46.26
CA TYR A 259 -12.84 18.52 -47.37
C TYR A 259 -11.38 18.04 -47.49
N THR A 260 -10.92 18.08 -48.73
CA THR A 260 -9.74 17.44 -49.30
C THR A 260 -8.71 18.49 -49.74
N PHE A 261 -7.42 18.10 -49.78
CA PHE A 261 -6.27 18.67 -50.54
C PHE A 261 -5.51 19.90 -50.01
N PRO A 262 -4.24 20.16 -50.46
CA PRO A 262 -3.19 19.25 -50.97
C PRO A 262 -1.77 19.50 -50.38
N ALA A 263 -0.87 18.60 -50.79
CA ALA A 263 0.57 18.51 -50.56
C ALA A 263 1.42 19.75 -50.87
N ARG A 264 2.60 19.81 -50.23
CA ARG A 264 3.74 20.62 -50.70
C ARG A 264 5.08 19.95 -50.35
N ASP A 265 5.78 19.50 -51.38
CA ASP A 265 7.21 19.14 -51.37
C ASP A 265 8.11 20.37 -51.17
N VAL A 266 9.21 20.25 -50.42
CA VAL A 266 10.49 20.94 -50.70
C VAL A 266 11.68 20.12 -50.17
N ASN A 267 12.69 19.99 -51.04
CA ASN A 267 13.94 19.24 -50.96
C ASN A 267 15.05 19.79 -50.02
N GLY A 268 15.76 18.87 -49.33
CA GLY A 268 17.24 18.72 -49.17
C GLY A 268 18.09 19.77 -48.41
N PRO A 269 19.41 19.55 -48.16
CA PRO A 269 20.25 18.32 -48.22
C PRO A 269 21.22 18.17 -46.97
N PRO A 270 22.19 17.22 -46.94
CA PRO A 270 22.81 16.65 -45.73
C PRO A 270 24.22 17.17 -45.39
N ARG A 271 24.73 16.84 -44.19
CA ARG A 271 26.17 16.91 -43.86
C ARG A 271 26.69 15.61 -43.23
N GLN A 272 27.58 14.96 -43.98
CA GLN A 272 28.66 14.05 -43.54
C GLN A 272 29.51 14.77 -42.48
N GLY A 273 30.10 14.14 -41.45
CA GLY A 273 30.88 12.91 -41.41
C GLY A 273 32.32 13.29 -41.01
N ARG A 274 32.85 12.74 -39.91
CA ARG A 274 34.30 12.61 -39.70
C ARG A 274 34.66 11.69 -38.53
N THR A 275 35.22 10.55 -38.92
CA THR A 275 36.14 9.69 -38.20
C THR A 275 37.44 10.43 -37.85
N LEU A 276 38.19 9.90 -36.87
CA LEU A 276 39.65 9.65 -36.93
C LEU A 276 40.16 9.11 -35.56
N SER A 277 40.58 7.84 -35.53
CA SER A 277 41.69 7.33 -34.68
C SER A 277 43.02 7.91 -35.19
N PRO A 278 44.19 7.87 -34.49
CA PRO A 278 45.00 6.65 -34.24
C PRO A 278 45.99 6.80 -33.02
N PRO A 279 47.19 6.16 -32.94
CA PRO A 279 47.54 4.72 -32.92
C PRO A 279 48.44 4.29 -31.71
N LEU A 280 48.72 2.97 -31.70
CA LEU A 280 49.72 2.20 -30.92
C LEU A 280 51.18 2.73 -30.93
N ALA A 281 51.93 2.42 -29.86
CA ALA A 281 53.28 1.82 -29.93
C ALA A 281 53.76 1.24 -28.57
N HIS A 282 54.62 0.23 -28.69
CA HIS A 282 55.17 -0.69 -27.68
C HIS A 282 56.14 -0.07 -26.65
N HIS A 283 56.29 -0.70 -25.47
CA HIS A 283 57.63 -1.00 -24.92
C HIS A 283 57.64 -2.10 -23.84
N LEU A 284 58.70 -2.91 -23.89
CA LEU A 284 59.08 -4.01 -23.00
C LEU A 284 59.97 -3.49 -21.86
N GLY A 285 59.81 -4.10 -20.67
CA GLY A 285 60.90 -4.43 -19.74
C GLY A 285 61.44 -3.34 -18.81
N HIS A 286 61.18 -3.45 -17.51
CA HIS A 286 62.17 -3.94 -16.54
C HIS A 286 61.61 -3.95 -15.11
N GLU A 287 61.99 -5.00 -14.39
CA GLU A 287 61.84 -5.17 -12.95
C GLU A 287 62.45 -4.01 -12.16
N THR A 288 61.74 -3.53 -11.14
CA THR A 288 62.40 -3.09 -9.91
C THR A 288 61.44 -3.14 -8.72
N THR A 289 61.88 -3.95 -7.76
CA THR A 289 61.32 -4.22 -6.45
C THR A 289 61.25 -2.95 -5.61
N VAL A 290 60.06 -2.38 -5.40
CA VAL A 290 59.81 -1.41 -4.32
C VAL A 290 58.43 -1.67 -3.71
N ARG A 291 58.43 -2.15 -2.47
CA ARG A 291 57.23 -2.25 -1.61
C ARG A 291 56.64 -0.86 -1.36
N PRO A 292 55.34 -0.60 -1.62
CA PRO A 292 54.65 0.52 -1.01
C PRO A 292 53.92 0.08 0.25
N HIS A 293 54.04 0.92 1.27
CA HIS A 293 53.34 0.83 2.54
C HIS A 293 51.82 0.68 2.35
N ARG A 294 51.26 -0.31 3.05
CA ARG A 294 49.83 -0.58 3.16
C ARG A 294 49.21 0.48 4.07
N SER A 295 48.78 1.60 3.50
CA SER A 295 47.88 2.55 4.18
C SER A 295 46.49 1.90 4.26
N THR A 296 46.13 1.42 5.44
CA THR A 296 44.75 1.02 5.76
C THR A 296 43.83 2.23 5.62
N PRO A 297 42.75 2.16 4.82
CA PRO A 297 41.74 3.21 4.82
C PRO A 297 41.04 3.23 6.19
N PRO A 298 40.63 4.41 6.69
CA PRO A 298 39.88 4.49 7.94
C PRO A 298 38.57 3.72 7.78
N ILE A 299 38.31 2.84 8.74
CA ILE A 299 37.05 2.11 8.89
C ILE A 299 35.94 3.15 8.99
N SER A 300 35.16 3.30 7.93
CA SER A 300 33.94 4.09 7.90
C SER A 300 33.00 3.55 8.97
N ARG A 301 32.78 4.33 10.04
CA ARG A 301 31.76 4.00 11.04
C ARG A 301 30.40 3.83 10.33
N PRO A 302 29.62 2.80 10.69
CA PRO A 302 28.27 2.67 10.17
C PRO A 302 27.45 3.92 10.53
N PRO A 303 26.60 4.41 9.61
CA PRO A 303 25.79 5.60 9.86
C PRO A 303 24.96 5.39 11.12
N SER A 304 24.88 6.43 11.95
CA SER A 304 24.06 6.40 13.16
C SER A 304 22.59 6.13 12.80
N LEU A 305 21.85 5.46 13.68
CA LEU A 305 20.44 5.15 13.46
C LEU A 305 19.59 6.42 13.23
N HIS A 306 20.01 7.56 13.77
CA HIS A 306 19.41 8.87 13.51
C HIS A 306 19.68 9.39 12.09
N GLN A 307 20.88 9.17 11.55
CA GLN A 307 21.23 9.50 10.17
C GLN A 307 20.48 8.62 9.17
N LEU A 308 20.35 7.33 9.47
CA LEU A 308 19.54 6.40 8.67
C LEU A 308 18.05 6.79 8.68
N ARG A 309 17.53 7.28 9.82
CA ARG A 309 16.15 7.75 9.94
C ARG A 309 15.90 9.06 9.18
N ALA A 310 16.88 9.97 9.15
CA ALA A 310 16.83 11.19 8.35
C ALA A 310 16.92 10.91 6.84
N GLU A 311 17.75 9.96 6.43
CA GLU A 311 17.87 9.51 5.04
C GLU A 311 16.61 8.77 4.56
N ILE A 312 16.01 7.93 5.40
CA ILE A 312 14.71 7.30 5.10
C ILE A 312 13.58 8.35 5.05
N GLY A 313 13.60 9.35 5.94
CA GLY A 313 12.65 10.47 5.91
C GLY A 313 12.76 11.30 4.62
N SER A 314 13.99 11.57 4.16
CA SER A 314 14.26 12.24 2.89
C SER A 314 13.82 11.42 1.67
N LEU A 315 14.06 10.10 1.69
CA LEU A 315 13.60 9.18 0.64
C LEU A 315 12.07 9.08 0.56
N VAL A 316 11.36 9.14 1.69
CA VAL A 316 9.89 9.12 1.72
C VAL A 316 9.31 10.47 1.30
N SER A 317 10.00 11.59 1.57
CA SER A 317 9.63 12.92 1.04
C SER A 317 9.73 12.97 -0.48
N ASN A 318 10.82 12.44 -1.05
CA ASN A 318 11.04 12.43 -2.51
C ASN A 318 10.06 11.49 -3.25
N PHE A 319 9.41 10.55 -2.57
CA PHE A 319 8.37 9.69 -3.14
C PHE A 319 6.96 10.34 -3.17
N LEU A 320 6.78 11.48 -2.49
CA LEU A 320 5.51 12.21 -2.41
C LEU A 320 5.54 13.55 -3.17
N GLU A 321 6.65 13.90 -3.82
CA GLU A 321 6.85 15.21 -4.45
C GLU A 321 6.62 15.24 -5.99
N ASP A 322 6.15 14.15 -6.62
CA ASP A 322 6.04 14.08 -8.09
C ASP A 322 4.64 14.39 -8.68
N ASP A 323 3.70 14.93 -7.88
CA ASP A 323 2.36 15.35 -8.37
C ASP A 323 2.22 16.87 -8.63
N ASN A 324 3.32 17.62 -8.66
CA ASN A 324 3.30 19.02 -9.11
C ASN A 324 3.48 19.09 -10.63
N ASN A 325 2.39 18.89 -11.38
CA ASN A 325 2.30 19.18 -12.81
C ASN A 325 2.24 20.71 -13.04
N PRO A 326 3.23 21.37 -13.67
CA PRO A 326 3.25 22.82 -13.84
C PRO A 326 2.55 23.29 -15.14
N ARG A 327 1.49 22.61 -15.61
CA ARG A 327 0.86 22.92 -16.91
C ARG A 327 -0.63 23.30 -16.89
N ALA A 328 -1.25 23.42 -15.72
CA ALA A 328 -2.61 23.98 -15.63
C ALA A 328 -2.67 25.54 -15.64
N GLY A 329 -1.55 26.22 -15.92
CA GLY A 329 -1.43 27.69 -15.76
C GLY A 329 -1.36 28.52 -17.04
N GLN A 330 -1.45 27.95 -18.25
CA GLN A 330 -1.25 28.73 -19.49
C GLN A 330 -2.49 28.98 -20.36
N ASP A 331 -3.61 28.28 -20.15
CA ASP A 331 -4.82 28.48 -20.96
C ASP A 331 -5.92 29.31 -20.29
N ALA A 332 -5.68 29.83 -19.07
CA ALA A 332 -6.58 30.75 -18.37
C ALA A 332 -6.25 32.25 -18.60
N ALA A 333 -5.27 32.58 -19.46
CA ALA A 333 -4.72 33.94 -19.56
C ALA A 333 -5.40 34.88 -20.59
N LEU A 334 -6.54 34.51 -21.20
CA LEU A 334 -7.20 35.38 -22.21
C LEU A 334 -8.68 35.67 -21.98
N ALA A 335 -9.27 35.26 -20.85
CA ALA A 335 -10.66 35.56 -20.54
C ALA A 335 -10.84 35.87 -19.04
N SER A 336 -10.40 37.05 -18.60
CA SER A 336 -10.91 37.80 -17.43
C SER A 336 -10.03 39.02 -17.18
N ARG A 337 -10.21 40.06 -18.00
CA ARG A 337 -9.69 41.40 -17.72
C ARG A 337 -10.91 42.24 -17.40
N ASP A 338 -11.16 42.41 -16.09
CA ASP A 338 -12.02 43.38 -15.40
C ASP A 338 -12.78 42.70 -14.25
N GLY A 339 -12.14 42.62 -13.08
CA GLY A 339 -12.80 42.09 -11.86
C GLY A 339 -11.93 41.76 -10.64
N GLU A 340 -10.60 41.95 -10.67
CA GLU A 340 -9.73 41.58 -9.55
C GLU A 340 -9.43 42.74 -8.60
N ALA A 341 -10.22 42.86 -7.53
CA ALA A 341 -9.77 43.53 -6.30
C ALA A 341 -10.41 43.02 -4.99
N GLN A 342 -11.23 41.95 -5.00
CA GLN A 342 -12.04 41.58 -3.83
C GLN A 342 -11.94 40.12 -3.33
N GLN A 343 -10.95 39.32 -3.76
CA GLN A 343 -10.85 37.88 -3.38
C GLN A 343 -9.56 37.45 -2.67
N ARG A 344 -8.69 38.37 -2.23
CA ARG A 344 -7.51 38.02 -1.41
C ARG A 344 -7.76 38.05 0.10
N SER A 345 -9.03 38.10 0.51
CA SER A 345 -9.47 38.14 1.92
C SER A 345 -10.23 36.88 2.35
N ASP A 346 -10.54 35.95 1.45
CA ASP A 346 -11.36 34.80 1.78
C ASP A 346 -10.53 33.66 2.37
N GLY A 347 -10.67 33.50 3.68
CA GLY A 347 -10.60 32.21 4.34
C GLY A 347 -9.27 31.91 5.00
N GLN A 348 -9.08 32.43 6.22
CA GLN A 348 -8.25 31.76 7.21
C GLN A 348 -8.80 30.34 7.47
N GLY A 349 -8.35 29.38 6.66
CA GLY A 349 -7.82 28.09 7.13
C GLY A 349 -8.78 27.02 7.66
N GLN A 350 -10.06 26.97 7.29
CA GLN A 350 -10.87 25.78 7.59
C GLN A 350 -10.48 24.60 6.69
N ALA A 351 -10.05 23.50 7.31
CA ALA A 351 -9.66 22.29 6.59
C ALA A 351 -10.87 21.50 6.06
N LEU A 352 -12.05 21.66 6.66
CA LEU A 352 -13.27 20.97 6.25
C LEU A 352 -14.23 21.93 5.54
N ASP A 353 -14.93 21.43 4.54
CA ASP A 353 -16.13 22.09 4.01
C ASP A 353 -17.23 22.12 5.08
N ALA A 354 -18.15 23.10 4.98
CA ALA A 354 -19.18 23.34 5.99
C ALA A 354 -20.08 22.12 6.25
N GLU A 355 -20.38 21.36 5.19
CA GLU A 355 -21.19 20.14 5.24
C GLU A 355 -20.47 19.03 6.03
N THR A 356 -19.21 18.76 5.69
CA THR A 356 -18.39 17.77 6.39
C THR A 356 -18.11 18.18 7.83
N LEU A 357 -17.96 19.48 8.11
CA LEU A 357 -17.82 19.98 9.48
C LEU A 357 -19.09 19.76 10.31
N GLN A 358 -20.27 19.99 9.73
CA GLN A 358 -21.54 19.71 10.39
C GLN A 358 -21.72 18.21 10.63
N ALA A 359 -21.42 17.37 9.64
CA ALA A 359 -21.45 15.91 9.80
C ALA A 359 -20.49 15.43 10.89
N PHE A 360 -19.30 16.02 10.95
CA PHE A 360 -18.30 15.71 11.96
C PHE A 360 -18.77 16.08 13.38
N ARG A 361 -19.41 17.25 13.56
CA ARG A 361 -20.00 17.67 14.85
C ARG A 361 -21.04 16.69 15.34
N VAL A 362 -22.00 16.35 14.48
CA VAL A 362 -23.03 15.35 14.77
C VAL A 362 -22.40 14.01 15.14
N TYR A 363 -21.34 13.61 14.44
CA TYR A 363 -20.69 12.32 14.66
C TYR A 363 -19.98 12.20 16.02
N ILE A 364 -19.31 13.27 16.48
CA ILE A 364 -18.59 13.25 17.77
C ILE A 364 -19.49 13.55 18.96
N THR A 365 -20.56 14.31 18.74
CA THR A 365 -21.55 14.69 19.75
C THR A 365 -22.74 13.73 19.64
N THR A 366 -22.71 12.67 20.43
CA THR A 366 -23.70 11.57 20.47
C THR A 366 -25.17 11.99 20.66
N HIS A 367 -25.44 13.26 20.96
CA HIS A 367 -26.77 13.79 21.25
C HIS A 367 -27.42 14.57 20.11
N GLU A 368 -26.72 14.84 19.00
CA GLU A 368 -27.30 15.62 17.90
C GLU A 368 -27.97 14.69 16.87
N VAL A 369 -29.28 14.88 16.65
CA VAL A 369 -30.00 14.23 15.56
C VAL A 369 -29.67 14.97 14.27
N GLY A 370 -28.66 14.49 13.54
CA GLY A 370 -28.28 15.01 12.23
C GLY A 370 -28.79 14.18 11.06
N PRO A 371 -28.55 14.63 9.82
CA PRO A 371 -28.80 13.84 8.61
C PRO A 371 -28.09 12.48 8.72
N GLY A 372 -28.70 11.41 8.21
CA GLY A 372 -28.08 10.08 8.19
C GLY A 372 -26.85 10.06 7.29
N TRP A 373 -25.69 10.32 7.86
CA TRP A 373 -24.41 10.29 7.16
C TRP A 373 -23.86 8.87 7.12
N ASP A 374 -23.35 8.46 5.95
CA ASP A 374 -22.53 7.25 5.86
C ASP A 374 -21.21 7.49 6.62
N GLN A 375 -21.08 6.81 7.77
CA GLN A 375 -19.92 6.88 8.65
C GLN A 375 -18.61 6.56 7.91
N ALA A 376 -18.60 5.58 7.00
CA ALA A 376 -17.39 5.20 6.27
C ALA A 376 -16.96 6.28 5.27
N VAL A 377 -17.92 6.99 4.67
CA VAL A 377 -17.64 8.15 3.81
C VAL A 377 -17.11 9.32 4.64
N LEU A 378 -17.73 9.62 5.79
CA LEU A 378 -17.29 10.69 6.68
C LEU A 378 -15.87 10.46 7.18
N LEU A 379 -15.56 9.29 7.75
CA LEU A 379 -14.23 8.95 8.25
C LEU A 379 -13.14 9.03 7.15
N ARG A 380 -13.47 8.65 5.91
CA ARG A 380 -12.55 8.82 4.75
C ARG A 380 -12.33 10.28 4.41
N ARG A 381 -13.37 11.12 4.41
CA ARG A 381 -13.23 12.57 4.18
C ARG A 381 -12.37 13.23 5.26
N LEU A 382 -12.59 12.88 6.53
CA LEU A 382 -11.81 13.38 7.67
C LEU A 382 -10.33 12.98 7.57
N GLU A 383 -10.04 11.71 7.29
CA GLU A 383 -8.66 11.24 7.07
C GLU A 383 -7.98 11.97 5.91
N ARG A 384 -8.70 12.17 4.80
CA ARG A 384 -8.19 12.88 3.63
C ARG A 384 -7.90 14.35 3.94
N ALA A 385 -8.82 15.05 4.59
CA ALA A 385 -8.63 16.43 4.99
C ALA A 385 -7.44 16.59 5.94
N TRP A 386 -7.25 15.67 6.89
CA TRP A 386 -6.09 15.65 7.76
C TRP A 386 -4.78 15.47 7.00
N ARG A 387 -4.72 14.47 6.10
CA ARG A 387 -3.50 14.17 5.34
C ARG A 387 -3.15 15.23 4.31
N ASP A 388 -4.14 15.77 3.61
CA ASP A 388 -3.90 16.65 2.47
C ASP A 388 -3.76 18.10 2.89
N LYS A 389 -4.53 18.55 3.91
CA LYS A 389 -4.56 19.96 4.33
C LYS A 389 -3.75 20.21 5.60
N ILE A 390 -3.95 19.42 6.65
CA ILE A 390 -3.27 19.66 7.94
C ILE A 390 -1.78 19.30 7.86
N ARG A 391 -1.42 18.11 7.35
CA ARG A 391 0.00 17.74 7.19
C ARG A 391 0.74 18.66 6.20
N ALA A 392 0.09 19.09 5.12
CA ALA A 392 0.69 20.00 4.16
C ALA A 392 0.99 21.38 4.79
N ARG A 393 0.08 21.90 5.62
CA ARG A 393 0.26 23.17 6.34
C ARG A 393 1.42 23.12 7.33
N GLN A 394 1.64 21.97 7.98
CA GLN A 394 2.71 21.78 8.97
C GLN A 394 4.12 21.65 8.37
N LYS A 395 4.25 21.41 7.06
CA LYS A 395 5.56 21.42 6.37
C LYS A 395 6.14 22.83 6.20
N GLY A 396 5.41 23.88 6.55
CA GLY A 396 5.87 25.26 6.47
C GLY A 396 6.96 25.60 7.51
N PRO A 397 7.77 26.64 7.25
CA PRO A 397 8.87 27.08 8.13
C PRO A 397 8.40 27.59 9.51
N GLU A 398 7.09 27.79 9.69
CA GLU A 398 6.46 28.25 10.93
C GLU A 398 5.94 27.11 11.83
N GLY A 399 6.26 25.85 11.52
CA GLY A 399 5.82 24.66 12.26
C GLY A 399 6.32 24.61 13.70
N ALA A 400 5.70 25.38 14.58
CA ALA A 400 5.96 25.35 16.01
C ALA A 400 5.45 24.03 16.58
N ASN A 401 6.40 23.22 17.05
CA ASN A 401 6.23 21.97 17.79
C ASN A 401 5.89 20.71 16.95
N ALA A 402 6.87 20.25 16.17
CA ALA A 402 6.81 18.97 15.45
C ALA A 402 6.48 17.75 16.33
N ALA A 403 6.85 17.77 17.62
CA ALA A 403 6.52 16.70 18.55
C ALA A 403 5.03 16.67 18.88
N LEU A 404 4.44 17.84 19.19
CA LEU A 404 3.00 17.97 19.39
C LEU A 404 2.21 17.59 18.13
N PHE A 405 2.70 18.00 16.95
CA PHE A 405 2.04 17.60 15.70
C PHE A 405 2.09 16.10 15.47
N ALA A 406 3.23 15.45 15.71
CA ALA A 406 3.34 13.99 15.60
C ALA A 406 2.43 13.28 16.60
N ALA A 407 2.25 13.85 17.79
CA ALA A 407 1.30 13.37 18.79
C ALA A 407 -0.16 13.48 18.29
N GLN A 408 -0.55 14.64 17.79
CA GLN A 408 -1.88 14.88 17.20
C GLN A 408 -2.17 13.96 16.02
N ASP A 409 -1.21 13.79 15.11
CA ASP A 409 -1.32 12.91 13.95
C ASP A 409 -1.50 11.45 14.36
N GLY A 410 -0.73 10.99 15.35
CA GLY A 410 -0.86 9.64 15.89
C GLY A 410 -2.21 9.40 16.57
N ALA A 411 -2.64 10.34 17.42
CA ALA A 411 -3.93 10.25 18.12
C ALA A 411 -5.11 10.24 17.13
N PHE A 412 -5.11 11.17 16.17
CA PHE A 412 -6.20 11.30 15.19
C PHE A 412 -6.34 10.06 14.30
N LEU A 413 -5.23 9.53 13.77
CA LEU A 413 -5.29 8.33 12.92
C LEU A 413 -5.67 7.08 13.69
N THR A 414 -5.19 6.93 14.94
CA THR A 414 -5.60 5.82 15.80
C THR A 414 -7.09 5.89 16.14
N TRP A 415 -7.64 7.09 16.33
CA TRP A 415 -9.08 7.28 16.50
C TRP A 415 -9.89 6.89 15.26
N ILE A 416 -9.45 7.28 14.05
CA ILE A 416 -10.09 6.85 12.79
C ILE A 416 -10.08 5.32 12.68
N GLU A 417 -8.96 4.68 12.99
CA GLU A 417 -8.80 3.21 12.97
C GLU A 417 -9.74 2.54 13.98
N LEU A 418 -9.79 3.05 15.21
CA LEU A 418 -10.72 2.57 16.24
C LEU A 418 -12.18 2.67 15.79
N LYS A 419 -12.59 3.80 15.21
CA LYS A 419 -13.97 4.00 14.74
C LYS A 419 -14.35 3.09 13.58
N ARG A 420 -13.41 2.78 12.68
CA ARG A 420 -13.62 1.78 11.61
C ARG A 420 -13.75 0.38 12.20
N HIS A 421 -12.85 0.02 13.10
CA HIS A 421 -12.84 -1.28 13.76
C HIS A 421 -14.12 -1.56 14.54
N ILE A 422 -14.66 -0.56 15.26
CA ILE A 422 -15.96 -0.69 15.94
C ILE A 422 -17.10 -0.90 14.95
N ALA A 423 -17.09 -0.22 13.81
CA ALA A 423 -18.10 -0.44 12.77
C ALA A 423 -18.02 -1.88 12.23
N ASP A 424 -16.81 -2.38 11.96
CA ASP A 424 -16.58 -3.75 11.50
C ASP A 424 -17.09 -4.78 12.54
N LEU A 425 -16.85 -4.54 13.83
CA LEU A 425 -17.38 -5.38 14.93
C LEU A 425 -18.92 -5.40 14.96
N ILE A 426 -19.56 -4.24 14.80
CA ILE A 426 -21.03 -4.14 14.79
C ILE A 426 -21.61 -4.84 13.56
N GLU A 427 -21.01 -4.67 12.39
CA GLU A 427 -21.44 -5.34 11.16
C GLU A 427 -21.27 -6.85 11.22
N ALA A 428 -20.15 -7.33 11.78
CA ALA A 428 -19.94 -8.76 12.02
C ALA A 428 -20.98 -9.31 13.01
N GLY A 429 -21.25 -8.61 14.10
CA GLY A 429 -22.30 -8.98 15.06
C GLY A 429 -23.67 -9.13 14.41
N LYS A 430 -24.10 -8.13 13.63
CA LYS A 430 -25.39 -8.17 12.90
C LYS A 430 -25.45 -9.33 11.90
N ARG A 431 -24.34 -9.64 11.24
CA ARG A 431 -24.26 -10.76 10.29
C ARG A 431 -24.43 -12.09 11.01
N TRP A 432 -23.74 -12.27 12.13
CA TRP A 432 -23.85 -13.48 12.95
C TRP A 432 -25.26 -13.64 13.53
N GLU A 433 -25.90 -12.57 14.00
CA GLU A 433 -27.30 -12.59 14.44
C GLU A 433 -28.25 -13.00 13.29
N ALA A 434 -28.06 -12.45 12.08
CA ALA A 434 -28.87 -12.80 10.92
C ALA A 434 -28.66 -14.24 10.43
N GLU A 435 -27.43 -14.77 10.56
CA GLU A 435 -27.12 -16.18 10.27
C GLU A 435 -27.77 -17.10 11.30
N ASP A 436 -27.74 -16.73 12.59
CA ASP A 436 -28.37 -17.48 13.68
C ASP A 436 -29.91 -17.52 13.52
N ASP A 437 -30.53 -16.45 13.01
CA ASP A 437 -31.97 -16.39 12.71
C ASP A 437 -32.39 -17.20 11.46
N GLN A 438 -31.48 -17.40 10.50
CA GLN A 438 -31.75 -18.08 9.23
C GLN A 438 -31.47 -19.59 9.26
N GLN A 439 -30.77 -20.09 10.28
CA GLN A 439 -30.39 -21.49 10.35
C GLN A 439 -31.55 -22.39 10.82
N ASP A 440 -32.00 -23.27 9.92
CA ASP A 440 -32.85 -24.42 10.27
C ASP A 440 -32.03 -25.38 11.17
N PRO A 441 -32.52 -25.76 12.37
CA PRO A 441 -31.80 -26.63 13.31
C PRO A 441 -31.25 -27.93 12.70
N GLN A 442 -31.85 -28.43 11.61
CA GLN A 442 -31.36 -29.61 10.89
C GLN A 442 -30.21 -29.32 9.91
N ALA A 443 -30.10 -28.11 9.35
CA ALA A 443 -29.00 -27.72 8.47
C ALA A 443 -27.72 -27.36 9.26
N MET A 444 -27.83 -27.15 10.57
CA MET A 444 -26.76 -26.71 11.45
C MET A 444 -25.63 -27.74 11.64
N GLN A 445 -25.86 -29.02 11.34
CA GLN A 445 -24.83 -30.08 11.39
C GLN A 445 -23.94 -30.14 10.15
N ASP A 446 -24.39 -29.62 9.01
CA ASP A 446 -23.68 -29.76 7.74
C ASP A 446 -22.77 -28.57 7.43
N ASP A 447 -22.84 -27.47 8.20
CA ASP A 447 -22.06 -26.25 7.94
C ASP A 447 -20.95 -25.98 8.97
N GLU A 448 -20.17 -27.02 9.27
CA GLU A 448 -18.93 -26.91 10.05
C GLU A 448 -17.96 -25.89 9.43
N ALA A 449 -17.98 -25.73 8.09
CA ALA A 449 -17.14 -24.77 7.39
C ALA A 449 -17.51 -23.32 7.72
N ALA A 450 -18.80 -22.96 7.76
CA ALA A 450 -19.23 -21.63 8.18
C ALA A 450 -18.91 -21.35 9.65
N ARG A 451 -19.05 -22.34 10.54
CA ARG A 451 -18.64 -22.22 11.95
C ARG A 451 -17.15 -21.91 12.09
N ILE A 452 -16.30 -22.69 11.43
CA ILE A 452 -14.85 -22.45 11.40
C ILE A 452 -14.52 -21.07 10.83
N ALA A 453 -15.24 -20.63 9.78
CA ALA A 453 -15.06 -19.30 9.20
C ALA A 453 -15.42 -18.18 10.19
N ARG A 454 -16.55 -18.29 10.89
CA ARG A 454 -17.00 -17.37 11.94
C ARG A 454 -16.00 -17.30 13.10
N ASP A 455 -15.53 -18.45 13.58
CA ASP A 455 -14.53 -18.51 14.66
C ASP A 455 -13.22 -17.82 14.25
N ASN A 456 -12.77 -18.04 13.01
CA ASN A 456 -11.58 -17.38 12.49
C ASN A 456 -11.78 -15.87 12.31
N GLU A 457 -12.94 -15.43 11.82
CA GLU A 457 -13.29 -14.01 11.73
C GLU A 457 -13.30 -13.37 13.13
N HIS A 458 -13.95 -13.99 14.11
CA HIS A 458 -14.02 -13.51 15.48
C HIS A 458 -12.63 -13.42 16.14
N ARG A 459 -11.77 -14.43 15.95
CA ARG A 459 -10.37 -14.39 16.42
C ARG A 459 -9.58 -13.26 15.78
N ASN A 460 -9.74 -13.04 14.47
CA ASN A 460 -9.06 -11.96 13.76
C ASN A 460 -9.52 -10.59 14.26
N LEU A 461 -10.83 -10.39 14.44
CA LEU A 461 -11.40 -9.16 14.97
C LEU A 461 -10.91 -8.88 16.40
N ARG A 462 -10.84 -9.90 17.26
CA ARG A 462 -10.29 -9.75 18.63
C ARG A 462 -8.79 -9.44 18.64
N ALA A 463 -8.01 -10.05 17.74
CA ALA A 463 -6.60 -9.70 17.59
C ALA A 463 -6.44 -8.23 17.18
N ALA A 464 -7.23 -7.76 16.21
CA ALA A 464 -7.26 -6.35 15.80
C ALA A 464 -7.70 -5.42 16.95
N SER A 465 -8.72 -5.79 17.73
CA SER A 465 -9.13 -5.02 18.92
C SER A 465 -7.98 -4.83 19.90
N ARG A 466 -7.22 -5.90 20.19
CA ARG A 466 -6.06 -5.84 21.10
C ARG A 466 -4.97 -4.90 20.57
N ASP A 467 -4.71 -4.92 19.26
CA ASP A 467 -3.73 -4.05 18.62
C ASP A 467 -4.14 -2.57 18.67
N VAL A 468 -5.43 -2.25 18.47
CA VAL A 468 -5.94 -0.88 18.59
C VAL A 468 -5.85 -0.38 20.03
N VAL A 469 -6.29 -1.18 21.01
CA VAL A 469 -6.18 -0.84 22.46
C VAL A 469 -4.73 -0.59 22.83
N ARG A 470 -3.82 -1.50 22.43
CA ARG A 470 -2.39 -1.35 22.69
C ARG A 470 -1.80 -0.09 22.06
N THR A 471 -2.21 0.24 20.82
CA THR A 471 -1.73 1.44 20.12
C THR A 471 -2.15 2.70 20.86
N TRP A 472 -3.39 2.73 21.37
CA TRP A 472 -3.89 3.84 22.19
C TRP A 472 -3.14 3.95 23.53
N ASP A 473 -2.91 2.84 24.22
CA ASP A 473 -2.13 2.80 25.48
C ASP A 473 -0.67 3.23 25.26
N ASP A 474 -0.06 2.85 24.13
CA ASP A 474 1.27 3.30 23.73
C ASP A 474 1.32 4.81 23.51
N LEU A 475 0.27 5.41 22.93
CA LEU A 475 0.16 6.87 22.80
C LEU A 475 0.06 7.54 24.17
N ASN A 476 -0.81 7.07 25.05
CA ASN A 476 -0.93 7.58 26.42
C ASN A 476 0.42 7.52 27.18
N ARG A 477 1.15 6.41 27.07
CA ARG A 477 2.47 6.27 27.68
C ARG A 477 3.51 7.23 27.10
N ARG A 478 3.48 7.46 25.78
CA ARG A 478 4.37 8.43 25.13
C ARG A 478 4.09 9.85 25.58
N PHE A 479 2.82 10.24 25.64
CA PHE A 479 2.44 11.58 26.08
C PHE A 479 2.83 11.84 27.54
N ALA A 480 2.63 10.85 28.42
CA ALA A 480 3.09 10.93 29.81
C ALA A 480 4.63 11.06 29.93
N ALA A 481 5.40 10.48 29.01
CA ALA A 481 6.86 10.54 29.01
C ALA A 481 7.41 11.85 28.42
N ASP A 482 6.81 12.33 27.33
CA ASP A 482 7.26 13.51 26.60
C ASP A 482 6.82 14.83 27.29
N TRP A 483 5.75 14.81 28.10
CA TRP A 483 5.23 15.96 28.86
C TRP A 483 5.09 15.65 30.37
N PRO A 484 6.20 15.47 31.12
CA PRO A 484 6.16 15.00 32.51
C PRO A 484 5.55 15.98 33.53
N GLY A 485 5.27 17.23 33.15
CA GLY A 485 4.74 18.27 34.04
C GLY A 485 3.23 18.51 33.92
N GLU A 486 2.61 18.05 32.85
CA GLU A 486 1.20 18.27 32.54
C GLU A 486 0.60 16.91 32.21
N ARG A 487 -0.47 16.51 32.90
CA ARG A 487 -1.12 15.21 32.66
C ARG A 487 -1.92 15.28 31.36
N VAL A 488 -1.23 15.39 30.24
CA VAL A 488 -1.83 15.42 28.90
C VAL A 488 -2.19 13.99 28.53
N SER A 489 -3.48 13.70 28.48
CA SER A 489 -4.00 12.42 28.02
C SER A 489 -4.05 12.35 26.49
N ALA A 490 -4.14 11.15 25.92
CA ALA A 490 -4.37 10.99 24.48
C ALA A 490 -5.71 11.61 24.03
N ASP A 491 -6.71 11.66 24.90
CA ASP A 491 -7.98 12.34 24.66
C ASP A 491 -7.78 13.86 24.52
N ASP A 492 -6.94 14.47 25.35
CA ASP A 492 -6.62 15.90 25.26
C ASP A 492 -5.91 16.24 23.94
N VAL A 493 -4.93 15.42 23.56
CA VAL A 493 -4.21 15.56 22.28
C VAL A 493 -5.16 15.39 21.10
N LEU A 494 -6.08 14.41 21.18
CA LEU A 494 -7.08 14.19 20.15
C LEU A 494 -8.07 15.36 20.06
N GLN A 495 -8.49 15.94 21.18
CA GLN A 495 -9.35 17.12 21.20
C GLN A 495 -8.67 18.30 20.51
N GLN A 496 -7.37 18.50 20.75
CA GLN A 496 -6.59 19.52 20.03
C GLN A 496 -6.49 19.22 18.53
N ALA A 497 -6.36 17.95 18.14
CA ALA A 497 -6.40 17.55 16.73
C ALA A 497 -7.76 17.89 16.09
N PHE A 498 -8.87 17.65 16.79
CA PHE A 498 -10.20 18.01 16.32
C PHE A 498 -10.39 19.51 16.17
N GLN A 499 -9.90 20.31 17.12
CA GLN A 499 -9.89 21.78 17.00
C GLN A 499 -9.07 22.22 15.80
N THR A 500 -7.90 21.61 15.58
CA THR A 500 -7.05 21.91 14.41
C THR A 500 -7.76 21.60 13.09
N LEU A 501 -8.54 20.52 13.04
CA LEU A 501 -9.30 20.14 11.85
C LEU A 501 -10.55 21.02 11.63
N ALA A 502 -11.25 21.37 12.71
CA ALA A 502 -12.51 22.12 12.68
C ALA A 502 -12.35 23.65 12.68
N GLY A 503 -11.15 24.15 12.98
CA GLY A 503 -10.89 25.57 13.25
C GLY A 503 -11.35 25.99 14.65
N ASP A 504 -11.55 27.30 14.86
CA ASP A 504 -11.91 27.93 16.15
C ASP A 504 -13.25 27.47 16.78
N SER A 505 -13.90 26.48 16.17
CA SER A 505 -15.10 25.88 16.72
C SER A 505 -14.74 24.90 17.82
N THR A 506 -15.15 25.21 19.06
CA THR A 506 -15.01 24.29 20.19
C THR A 506 -15.83 23.03 19.92
N LEU A 507 -15.14 21.89 19.78
CA LEU A 507 -15.74 20.57 19.68
C LEU A 507 -15.57 19.85 21.02
N ALA A 508 -16.70 19.51 21.64
CA ALA A 508 -16.74 18.58 22.77
C ALA A 508 -16.82 17.17 22.19
N ALA A 509 -15.70 16.46 22.18
CA ALA A 509 -15.67 15.07 21.76
C ALA A 509 -16.09 14.14 22.90
N SER A 510 -16.74 13.05 22.54
CA SER A 510 -16.89 11.89 23.43
C SER A 510 -15.50 11.37 23.83
N SER A 511 -15.36 10.95 25.09
CA SER A 511 -14.13 10.34 25.63
C SER A 511 -13.79 9.09 24.80
N VAL A 512 -12.66 9.12 24.09
CA VAL A 512 -12.18 7.94 23.36
C VAL A 512 -11.60 6.94 24.33
N GLY A 513 -11.03 7.40 25.45
CA GLY A 513 -10.70 6.60 26.61
C GLY A 513 -11.82 5.66 27.04
N ASP A 514 -13.06 6.15 27.15
CA ASP A 514 -14.22 5.33 27.57
C ASP A 514 -14.52 4.22 26.56
N THR A 515 -14.36 4.52 25.26
CA THR A 515 -14.58 3.54 24.19
C THR A 515 -13.49 2.46 24.19
N VAL A 516 -12.23 2.85 24.44
CA VAL A 516 -11.10 1.92 24.55
C VAL A 516 -11.24 1.05 25.81
N GLU A 517 -11.70 1.63 26.92
CA GLU A 517 -11.95 0.89 28.16
C GLU A 517 -13.08 -0.13 27.98
N TRP A 518 -14.18 0.27 27.33
CA TRP A 518 -15.25 -0.66 26.97
C TRP A 518 -14.72 -1.82 26.10
N LEU A 519 -13.90 -1.52 25.10
CA LEU A 519 -13.31 -2.56 24.23
C LEU A 519 -12.39 -3.51 25.00
N ARG A 520 -11.64 -2.99 25.99
CA ARG A 520 -10.81 -3.79 26.89
C ARG A 520 -11.66 -4.74 27.73
N GLN A 521 -12.74 -4.25 28.33
CA GLN A 521 -13.66 -5.09 29.12
C GLN A 521 -14.29 -6.20 28.28
N GLN A 522 -14.67 -5.91 27.02
CA GLN A 522 -15.18 -6.93 26.09
C GLN A 522 -14.13 -8.00 25.76
N LEU A 523 -12.88 -7.60 25.59
CA LEU A 523 -11.77 -8.55 25.33
C LEU A 523 -11.44 -9.44 26.53
N GLU A 524 -11.56 -8.92 27.75
CA GLU A 524 -11.38 -9.66 28.99
C GLU A 524 -12.51 -10.67 29.19
N GLN A 525 -13.77 -10.23 29.04
CA GLN A 525 -14.95 -11.12 29.09
C GLN A 525 -14.84 -12.26 28.08
N SER A 526 -14.47 -11.94 26.83
CA SER A 526 -14.29 -12.96 25.78
C SER A 526 -13.16 -13.95 26.08
N ALA A 527 -12.11 -13.53 26.81
CA ALA A 527 -11.00 -14.40 27.16
C ALA A 527 -11.39 -15.36 28.31
N ASP A 528 -12.18 -14.87 29.27
CA ASP A 528 -12.71 -15.69 30.36
C ASP A 528 -13.70 -16.76 29.84
N ASP A 529 -14.56 -16.40 28.87
CA ASP A 529 -15.49 -17.33 28.23
C ASP A 529 -14.77 -18.46 27.46
N GLU A 530 -13.68 -18.14 26.75
CA GLU A 530 -12.85 -19.14 26.06
C GLU A 530 -12.14 -20.08 27.05
N GLY A 531 -11.63 -19.54 28.16
CA GLY A 531 -10.99 -20.35 29.20
C GLY A 531 -11.95 -21.37 29.82
N GLN A 532 -13.20 -20.98 30.05
CA GLN A 532 -14.23 -21.87 30.60
C GLN A 532 -14.69 -22.94 29.58
N GLY A 533 -14.75 -22.59 28.29
CA GLY A 533 -15.10 -23.53 27.22
C GLY A 533 -14.10 -24.68 27.05
N ASP A 534 -12.79 -24.37 27.12
CA ASP A 534 -11.73 -25.36 27.02
C ASP A 534 -11.68 -26.30 28.25
N GLU A 535 -11.96 -25.78 29.46
CA GLU A 535 -12.07 -26.60 30.67
C GLU A 535 -13.31 -27.51 30.65
N GLY A 536 -14.44 -27.03 30.12
CA GLY A 536 -15.67 -27.84 29.99
C GLY A 536 -15.54 -29.05 29.05
N LEU A 537 -14.75 -28.91 27.98
CA LEU A 537 -14.46 -30.00 27.03
C LEU A 537 -13.52 -31.08 27.61
N LEU A 538 -12.73 -30.75 28.63
CA LEU A 538 -11.85 -31.72 29.32
C LEU A 538 -12.64 -32.65 30.26
N TYR A 539 -13.78 -32.22 30.80
CA TYR A 539 -14.58 -33.02 31.74
C TYR A 539 -15.57 -34.01 31.10
N VAL A 540 -15.78 -33.96 29.78
CA VAL A 540 -16.68 -34.90 29.05
C VAL A 540 -15.92 -36.13 28.50
N ARG A 541 -14.59 -36.20 28.72
CA ARG A 541 -13.73 -37.29 28.20
C ARG A 541 -13.28 -38.33 29.24
N THR A 542 -13.84 -38.31 30.44
CA THR A 542 -13.71 -39.36 31.46
C THR A 542 -15.03 -40.07 31.65
#